data_AF-A0A7G9BQ67-F1
#
_entry.id   AF-A0A7G9BQ67-F1
#
_cell.length_a   1.000
_cell.length_b   1.000
_cell.length_c   1.000
_cell.angle_alpha   90.00
_cell.angle_beta   90.00
_cell.angle_gamma   90.00
#
_symmetry.space_group_name_H-M   'P 1'
#
loop_
_entity.id
_entity.type
_entity.pdbx_description
1 polymer ?
#
loop_
_entity_poly.entity_id
_entity_poly.type
_entity_poly.pdbx_seq_one_letter_code
_entity_poly.pdbx_strand_id
1 'polypeptide(L)'
;MKSKVCFLLLIFCCFSNINTFAQQAENEVKFVLTDPATNTSQTYQLRSVSYSCYHPSQDTIARSYDTHMVNIDFKYSLDSFLLKWIAGETEQAQGKITVENKYNGKIIRTIVFDKAVAGNASESFAAGDSYSSYGSTQISVYTRKLVIDDVVMDRALSSSR
;
A
#
# COMPACT_ATOMS: atom_id res chain seq x y z
N MET A 1 12.97 15.63 54.91
CA MET A 1 13.30 16.29 53.63
C MET A 1 13.61 15.32 52.47
N LYS A 2 14.33 14.20 52.69
CA LYS A 2 14.72 13.26 51.60
C LYS A 2 13.56 12.57 50.85
N SER A 3 12.48 12.22 51.55
CA SER A 3 11.30 11.55 50.96
C SER A 3 10.53 12.41 49.93
N LYS A 4 10.44 13.73 50.14
CA LYS A 4 9.74 14.64 49.21
C LYS A 4 10.50 14.83 47.89
N VAL A 5 11.82 14.73 47.90
CA VAL A 5 12.67 14.89 46.70
C VAL A 5 12.57 13.67 45.79
N CYS A 6 12.50 12.46 46.36
CA CYS A 6 12.30 11.23 45.59
C CYS A 6 10.94 11.21 44.86
N PHE A 7 9.88 11.72 45.50
CA PHE A 7 8.55 11.74 44.91
C PHE A 7 8.46 12.69 43.70
N LEU A 8 9.13 13.85 43.77
CA LEU A 8 9.23 14.81 42.65
C LEU A 8 10.03 14.25 41.47
N LEU A 9 11.10 13.50 41.74
CA LEU A 9 11.91 12.83 40.72
C LEU A 9 11.12 11.74 39.97
N LEU A 10 10.32 10.96 40.70
CA LEU A 10 9.46 9.92 40.12
C LEU A 10 8.40 10.52 39.21
N ILE A 11 7.77 11.61 39.63
CA ILE A 11 6.78 12.34 38.82
C ILE A 11 7.43 12.91 37.54
N PHE A 12 8.63 13.50 37.64
CA PHE A 12 9.35 14.03 36.48
C PHE A 12 9.77 12.93 35.48
N CYS A 13 10.16 11.75 35.96
CA CYS A 13 10.44 10.58 35.13
C CYS A 13 9.17 10.05 34.43
N CYS A 14 8.00 10.09 35.08
CA CYS A 14 6.75 9.69 34.43
C CYS A 14 6.34 10.64 33.31
N PHE A 15 6.55 11.96 33.45
CA PHE A 15 6.23 12.93 32.39
C PHE A 15 7.19 12.91 31.20
N SER A 16 8.46 12.59 31.42
CA SER A 16 9.47 12.56 30.35
C SER A 16 9.35 11.37 29.40
N ASN A 17 8.65 10.29 29.80
CA ASN A 17 8.43 9.10 28.97
C ASN A 17 7.12 9.12 28.17
N ILE A 18 6.24 10.12 28.35
CA ILE A 18 4.95 10.20 27.64
C ILE A 18 5.17 10.40 26.13
N ASN A 19 6.22 11.13 25.74
CA ASN A 19 6.56 11.35 24.33
C ASN A 19 7.10 10.10 23.61
N THR A 20 7.59 9.11 24.35
CA THR A 20 8.16 7.87 23.78
C THR A 20 7.08 6.83 23.44
N PHE A 21 5.91 6.89 24.09
CA PHE A 21 4.81 5.96 23.83
C PHE A 21 3.81 6.43 22.75
N ALA A 22 3.93 7.67 22.26
CA ALA A 22 2.96 8.27 21.33
C ALA A 22 3.40 8.29 19.85
N GLN A 23 4.64 7.92 19.51
CA GLN A 23 5.07 7.87 18.11
C GLN A 23 4.81 6.50 17.50
N GLN A 24 3.52 6.14 17.36
CA GLN A 24 3.18 5.19 16.32
C GLN A 24 3.51 5.87 15.00
N ALA A 25 4.45 5.30 14.24
CA ALA A 25 4.90 5.91 12.98
C ALA A 25 3.69 6.11 12.06
N GLU A 26 3.26 7.37 11.92
CA GLU A 26 2.19 7.72 10.98
C GLU A 26 2.80 7.68 9.58
N ASN A 27 2.31 6.76 8.75
CA ASN A 27 2.78 6.59 7.38
C ASN A 27 1.79 7.24 6.42
N GLU A 28 2.30 7.96 5.44
CA GLU A 28 1.52 8.33 4.25
C GLU A 28 1.78 7.28 3.17
N VAL A 29 0.70 6.85 2.50
CA VAL A 29 0.76 5.85 1.44
C VAL A 29 0.24 6.50 0.16
N LYS A 30 1.11 6.61 -0.85
CA LYS A 30 0.80 7.22 -2.15
C LYS A 30 0.89 6.18 -3.24
N PHE A 31 -0.04 6.21 -4.18
CA PHE A 31 -0.05 5.36 -5.36
C PHE A 31 -0.04 6.20 -6.62
N VAL A 32 0.93 5.96 -7.49
CA VAL A 32 0.96 6.50 -8.85
C VAL A 32 0.56 5.38 -9.81
N LEU A 33 -0.50 5.61 -10.58
CA LEU A 33 -0.95 4.75 -11.67
C LEU A 33 -0.64 5.44 -12.99
N THR A 34 0.01 4.73 -13.90
CA THR A 34 0.41 5.24 -15.22
C THR A 34 -0.18 4.37 -16.31
N ASP A 35 -0.88 4.99 -17.24
CA ASP A 35 -1.29 4.37 -18.50
C ASP A 35 -0.09 4.38 -19.46
N PRO A 36 0.46 3.21 -19.82
CA PRO A 36 1.63 3.14 -20.70
C PRO A 36 1.34 3.57 -22.14
N ALA A 37 0.09 3.48 -22.60
CA ALA A 37 -0.28 3.83 -23.98
C ALA A 37 -0.26 5.34 -24.18
N THR A 38 -0.74 6.09 -23.19
CA THR A 38 -0.80 7.56 -23.26
C THR A 38 0.31 8.26 -22.45
N ASN A 39 1.07 7.51 -21.65
CA ASN A 39 2.02 8.00 -20.66
C ASN A 39 1.39 8.97 -19.63
N THR A 40 0.07 8.91 -19.46
CA THR A 40 -0.66 9.73 -18.49
C THR A 40 -0.57 9.07 -17.13
N SER A 41 -0.28 9.87 -16.09
CA SER A 41 -0.18 9.37 -14.72
C SER A 41 -1.15 10.11 -13.80
N GLN A 42 -1.69 9.39 -12.82
CA GLN A 42 -2.48 9.95 -11.73
C GLN A 42 -1.97 9.47 -10.37
N THR A 43 -2.08 10.32 -9.36
CA THR A 43 -1.62 10.04 -8.00
C THR A 43 -2.77 9.99 -7.01
N TYR A 44 -2.82 8.94 -6.21
CA TYR A 44 -3.88 8.68 -5.24
C TYR A 44 -3.29 8.54 -3.83
N GLN A 45 -4.02 9.05 -2.83
CA GLN A 45 -3.76 8.71 -1.43
C GLN A 45 -4.48 7.42 -1.06
N LEU A 46 -3.76 6.53 -0.39
CA LEU A 46 -4.28 5.25 0.07
C LEU A 46 -4.52 5.27 1.57
N ARG A 47 -5.55 4.56 2.04
CA ARG A 47 -5.71 4.19 3.45
C ARG A 47 -4.76 3.07 3.81
N SER A 48 -4.66 2.06 2.95
CA SER A 48 -3.79 0.92 3.17
C SER A 48 -3.40 0.23 1.86
N VAL A 49 -2.32 -0.53 1.94
CA VAL A 49 -1.86 -1.42 0.88
C VAL A 49 -1.40 -2.72 1.52
N SER A 50 -1.70 -3.84 0.87
CA SER A 50 -1.07 -5.12 1.15
C SER A 50 -0.68 -5.80 -0.15
N TYR A 51 0.33 -6.66 -0.09
CA TYR A 51 0.71 -7.49 -1.23
C TYR A 51 0.90 -8.93 -0.75
N SER A 52 0.72 -9.86 -1.67
CA SER A 52 0.98 -11.27 -1.45
C SER A 52 1.71 -11.85 -2.66
N CYS A 53 2.71 -12.67 -2.37
CA CYS A 53 3.43 -13.44 -3.37
C CYS A 53 3.14 -14.91 -3.09
N TYR A 54 2.47 -15.57 -4.03
CA TYR A 54 2.17 -16.99 -3.92
C TYR A 54 3.19 -17.78 -4.72
N HIS A 55 3.84 -18.75 -4.06
CA HIS A 55 4.66 -19.76 -4.70
C HIS A 55 4.11 -21.12 -4.30
N PRO A 56 3.48 -21.88 -5.20
CA PRO A 56 3.06 -23.23 -4.86
C PRO A 56 4.29 -24.11 -4.61
N SER A 57 4.10 -25.11 -3.76
CA SER A 57 5.12 -26.12 -3.53
C SER A 57 5.41 -26.88 -4.83
N GLN A 58 6.65 -27.34 -4.98
CA GLN A 58 7.09 -28.12 -6.14
C GLN A 58 6.33 -29.45 -6.32
N ASP A 59 5.61 -29.90 -5.29
CA ASP A 59 4.77 -31.12 -5.33
C ASP A 59 3.43 -30.93 -6.06
N THR A 60 3.10 -29.70 -6.46
CA THR A 60 1.85 -29.42 -7.18
C THR A 60 2.06 -29.59 -8.69
N ILE A 61 1.39 -30.56 -9.30
CA ILE A 61 1.41 -30.84 -10.77
C ILE A 61 0.80 -29.68 -11.59
N ALA A 62 0.17 -28.71 -10.94
CA ALA A 62 -0.41 -27.54 -11.60
C ALA A 62 0.69 -26.56 -12.03
N ARG A 63 0.68 -26.19 -13.31
CA ARG A 63 1.41 -25.02 -13.83
C ARG A 63 0.95 -23.79 -13.08
N SER A 64 1.68 -23.43 -12.04
CA SER A 64 1.48 -22.18 -11.33
C SER A 64 1.86 -21.02 -12.21
N TYR A 65 0.93 -20.09 -12.38
CA TYR A 65 1.31 -18.74 -12.77
C TYR A 65 1.77 -18.04 -11.49
N ASP A 66 3.03 -17.63 -11.43
CA ASP A 66 3.50 -16.70 -10.41
C ASP A 66 2.71 -15.41 -10.59
N THR A 67 1.61 -15.31 -9.84
CA THR A 67 0.68 -14.19 -9.88
C THR A 67 0.80 -13.49 -8.55
N HIS A 68 1.29 -12.26 -8.59
CA HIS A 68 1.34 -11.41 -7.41
C HIS A 68 0.05 -10.61 -7.35
N MET A 69 -0.50 -10.51 -6.14
CA MET A 69 -1.70 -9.74 -5.88
C MET A 69 -1.35 -8.59 -4.95
N VAL A 70 -1.75 -7.39 -5.33
CA VAL A 70 -1.68 -6.18 -4.49
C VAL A 70 -3.10 -5.74 -4.20
N ASN A 71 -3.47 -5.61 -2.92
CA ASN A 71 -4.75 -5.05 -2.51
C ASN A 71 -4.55 -3.61 -2.08
N ILE A 72 -5.34 -2.72 -2.65
CA ILE A 72 -5.27 -1.27 -2.48
C ILE A 72 -6.58 -0.78 -1.89
N ASP A 73 -6.52 -0.03 -0.80
CA ASP A 73 -7.67 0.65 -0.20
C ASP A 73 -7.50 2.17 -0.35
N PHE A 74 -8.39 2.81 -1.09
CA PHE A 74 -8.31 4.22 -1.44
C PHE A 74 -8.92 5.10 -0.35
N LYS A 75 -8.31 6.27 -0.14
CA LYS A 75 -8.81 7.25 0.83
C LYS A 75 -10.04 8.01 0.35
N TYR A 76 -10.14 8.23 -0.96
CA TYR A 76 -11.17 9.02 -1.62
C TYR A 76 -11.84 8.23 -2.75
N SER A 77 -12.99 8.72 -3.20
CA SER A 77 -13.76 8.16 -4.31
C SER A 77 -12.95 8.10 -5.61
N LEU A 78 -13.32 7.16 -6.48
CA LEU A 78 -12.66 6.95 -7.76
C LEU A 78 -12.92 8.10 -8.75
N ASP A 79 -11.89 8.47 -9.51
CA ASP A 79 -12.02 9.37 -10.66
C ASP A 79 -12.20 8.59 -11.97
N SER A 80 -12.41 9.31 -13.07
CA SER A 80 -12.60 8.69 -14.39
C SER A 80 -11.36 7.95 -14.90
N PHE A 81 -10.15 8.34 -14.48
CA PHE A 81 -8.92 7.66 -14.89
C PHE A 81 -8.85 6.28 -14.23
N LEU A 82 -9.12 6.21 -12.93
CA LEU A 82 -9.12 4.98 -12.17
C LEU A 82 -10.26 4.04 -12.60
N LEU A 83 -11.45 4.58 -12.89
CA LEU A 83 -12.57 3.82 -13.41
C LEU A 83 -12.28 3.19 -14.78
N LYS A 84 -11.56 3.90 -15.67
CA LYS A 84 -11.12 3.34 -16.96
C LYS A 84 -10.17 2.16 -16.79
N TRP A 85 -9.25 2.24 -15.83
CA TRP A 85 -8.38 1.12 -15.53
C TRP A 85 -9.15 -0.08 -14.98
N ILE A 86 -10.10 0.15 -14.08
CA ILE A 86 -10.99 -0.91 -13.54
C ILE A 86 -11.84 -1.54 -14.64
N ALA A 87 -12.34 -0.74 -15.57
CA ALA A 87 -13.13 -1.20 -16.72
C ALA A 87 -12.29 -1.97 -17.77
N GLY A 88 -10.96 -1.99 -17.62
CA GLY A 88 -10.04 -2.63 -18.57
C GLY A 88 -9.74 -1.79 -19.81
N GLU A 89 -10.12 -0.51 -19.85
CA GLU A 89 -9.77 0.40 -20.95
C GLU A 89 -8.28 0.79 -20.91
N THR A 90 -7.65 0.72 -19.74
CA THR A 90 -6.19 0.87 -19.58
C THR A 90 -5.57 -0.51 -19.40
N GLU A 91 -4.97 -1.04 -20.46
CA GLU A 91 -4.27 -2.32 -20.40
C GLU A 91 -2.86 -2.16 -19.82
N GLN A 92 -2.41 -3.15 -19.04
CA GLN A 92 -1.01 -3.29 -18.60
C GLN A 92 -0.45 -2.05 -17.88
N ALA A 93 -1.27 -1.42 -17.04
CA ALA A 93 -0.86 -0.21 -16.33
C ALA A 93 0.39 -0.42 -15.47
N GLN A 94 1.15 0.65 -15.29
CA GLN A 94 2.29 0.68 -14.36
C GLN A 94 1.85 1.31 -13.05
N GLY A 95 2.30 0.72 -11.94
CA GLY A 95 1.98 1.23 -10.61
C GLY A 95 3.22 1.38 -9.75
N LYS A 96 3.26 2.48 -8.99
CA LYS A 96 4.24 2.71 -7.95
C LYS A 96 3.55 3.15 -6.67
N ILE A 97 3.72 2.36 -5.62
CA ILE A 97 3.26 2.70 -4.28
C ILE A 97 4.47 3.08 -3.43
N THR A 98 4.39 4.23 -2.78
CA THR A 98 5.40 4.72 -1.84
C THR A 98 4.76 4.80 -0.46
N VAL A 99 5.39 4.16 0.52
CA VAL A 99 5.10 4.35 1.94
C VAL A 99 6.18 5.26 2.50
N GLU A 100 5.79 6.41 3.01
CA GLU A 100 6.70 7.39 3.58
C GLU A 100 6.31 7.70 5.02
N ASN A 101 7.31 7.93 5.86
CA ASN A 101 7.07 8.46 7.19
C ASN A 101 6.56 9.89 7.06
N LYS A 102 5.37 10.18 7.61
CA LYS A 102 4.71 11.48 7.46
C LYS A 102 5.50 12.65 8.05
N TYR A 103 6.31 12.40 9.08
CA TYR A 103 7.01 13.46 9.81
C TYR A 103 8.32 13.89 9.16
N ASN A 104 9.07 12.95 8.56
CA ASN A 104 10.38 13.22 8.00
C ASN A 104 10.48 12.96 6.49
N GLY A 105 9.40 12.51 5.85
CA GLY A 105 9.34 12.22 4.41
C GLY A 105 10.23 11.04 3.98
N LYS A 106 10.84 10.32 4.92
CA LYS A 106 11.70 9.18 4.60
C LYS A 106 10.84 8.08 3.99
N ILE A 107 11.20 7.64 2.80
CA ILE A 107 10.61 6.46 2.17
C ILE A 107 10.97 5.23 3.00
N ILE A 108 9.93 4.52 3.44
CA ILE A 108 10.01 3.28 4.22
C ILE A 108 9.90 2.07 3.28
N ARG A 109 9.09 2.21 2.23
CA ARG A 109 8.81 1.13 1.29
C ARG A 109 8.47 1.69 -0.08
N THR A 110 9.03 1.11 -1.13
CA THR A 110 8.59 1.31 -2.52
C THR A 110 8.13 -0.02 -3.08
N ILE A 111 6.91 -0.07 -3.61
CA ILE A 111 6.32 -1.23 -4.28
C ILE A 111 6.03 -0.81 -5.71
N VAL A 112 6.65 -1.47 -6.68
CA VAL A 112 6.44 -1.22 -8.10
C VAL A 112 5.84 -2.46 -8.73
N PHE A 113 4.80 -2.27 -9.51
CA PHE A 113 4.25 -3.32 -10.36
C PHE A 113 4.15 -2.86 -11.80
N ASP A 114 4.46 -3.77 -12.71
CA ASP A 114 4.46 -3.54 -14.15
C ASP A 114 3.44 -4.46 -14.82
N LYS A 115 2.88 -4.01 -15.95
CA LYS A 115 1.83 -4.72 -16.70
C LYS A 115 0.67 -5.17 -15.82
N ALA A 116 0.24 -4.32 -14.91
CA ALA A 116 -0.79 -4.64 -13.96
C ALA A 116 -2.18 -4.49 -14.56
N VAL A 117 -3.04 -5.44 -14.21
CA VAL A 117 -4.46 -5.40 -14.53
C VAL A 117 -5.25 -5.23 -13.25
N ALA A 118 -6.29 -4.39 -13.30
CA ALA A 118 -7.28 -4.37 -12.24
C ALA A 118 -7.96 -5.74 -12.19
N GLY A 119 -7.97 -6.34 -11.00
CA GLY A 119 -8.68 -7.56 -10.70
C GLY A 119 -10.09 -7.23 -10.23
N ASN A 120 -10.39 -7.54 -8.97
CA ASN A 120 -11.67 -7.19 -8.37
C ASN A 120 -11.64 -5.75 -7.85
N ALA A 121 -12.72 -5.01 -8.07
CA ALA A 121 -12.95 -3.70 -7.47
C ALA A 121 -14.28 -3.69 -6.70
N SER A 122 -14.30 -3.07 -5.53
CA SER A 122 -15.50 -2.89 -4.71
C SER A 122 -15.51 -1.47 -4.16
N GLU A 123 -16.61 -0.77 -4.41
CA GLU A 123 -16.85 0.56 -3.88
C GLU A 123 -18.12 0.54 -3.03
N SER A 124 -18.06 1.16 -1.85
CA SER A 124 -19.18 1.25 -0.92
C SER A 124 -19.41 2.71 -0.56
N PHE A 125 -20.69 3.11 -0.57
CA PHE A 125 -21.14 4.45 -0.26
C PHE A 125 -22.16 4.37 0.88
N ALA A 126 -21.91 5.10 1.95
CA ALA A 126 -22.89 5.31 3.01
C ALA A 126 -23.39 6.77 2.95
N ALA A 127 -24.71 6.94 2.90
CA ALA A 127 -25.32 8.24 3.15
C ALA A 127 -25.21 8.53 4.65
N GLY A 128 -24.47 9.57 5.03
CA GLY A 128 -24.35 10.01 6.41
C GLY A 128 -24.78 11.47 6.54
N ASP A 129 -25.52 11.78 7.60
CA ASP A 129 -26.04 13.14 7.89
C ASP A 129 -24.97 14.11 8.43
N SER A 130 -23.67 13.77 8.30
CA SER A 130 -22.57 14.59 8.80
C SER A 130 -21.34 14.54 7.87
N TYR A 131 -20.57 15.64 7.90
CA TYR A 131 -19.47 16.15 7.05
C TYR A 131 -18.41 15.21 6.44
N SER A 132 -18.59 13.91 6.49
CA SER A 132 -17.67 12.92 5.91
C SER A 132 -18.50 11.84 5.23
N SER A 133 -18.84 12.04 3.95
CA SER A 133 -19.21 10.91 3.07
C SER A 133 -18.08 9.91 3.09
N TYR A 134 -18.29 8.77 3.74
CA TYR A 134 -17.35 7.66 3.75
C TYR A 134 -17.58 6.82 2.49
N GLY A 135 -16.96 7.24 1.39
CA GLY A 135 -16.67 6.32 0.28
C GLY A 135 -15.46 5.47 0.67
N SER A 136 -15.58 4.16 0.55
CA SER A 136 -14.43 3.24 0.63
C SER A 136 -14.32 2.47 -0.66
N THR A 137 -13.14 2.48 -1.26
CA THR A 137 -12.89 1.74 -2.50
C THR A 137 -11.70 0.84 -2.36
N GLN A 138 -11.91 -0.43 -2.67
CA GLN A 138 -10.91 -1.48 -2.58
C GLN A 138 -10.70 -2.09 -3.97
N ILE A 139 -9.44 -2.24 -4.36
CA ILE A 139 -9.05 -2.84 -5.64
C ILE A 139 -7.99 -3.90 -5.38
N SER A 140 -8.21 -5.11 -5.89
CA SER A 140 -7.17 -6.12 -6.06
C SER A 140 -6.52 -5.95 -7.43
N VAL A 141 -5.20 -5.98 -7.47
CA VAL A 141 -4.40 -5.79 -8.68
C VAL A 141 -3.60 -7.05 -8.92
N TYR A 142 -3.66 -7.58 -10.14
CA TYR A 142 -2.84 -8.71 -10.55
C TYR A 142 -1.68 -8.22 -11.40
N THR A 143 -0.47 -8.69 -11.08
CA THR A 143 0.74 -8.37 -11.83
C THR A 143 1.64 -9.60 -11.94
N ARG A 144 2.38 -9.66 -13.06
CA ARG A 144 3.43 -10.66 -13.30
C ARG A 144 4.81 -10.19 -12.85
N LYS A 145 4.96 -8.90 -12.53
CA LYS A 145 6.24 -8.32 -12.15
C LYS A 145 6.02 -7.36 -11.00
N LEU A 146 6.35 -7.83 -9.80
CA LEU A 146 6.34 -7.05 -8.58
C LEU A 146 7.79 -6.81 -8.12
N VAL A 147 8.12 -5.58 -7.78
CA VAL A 147 9.44 -5.17 -7.27
C VAL A 147 9.23 -4.41 -5.98
N ILE A 148 9.96 -4.77 -4.92
CA ILE A 148 9.84 -4.12 -3.61
C ILE A 148 11.21 -3.71 -3.11
N ASP A 149 11.41 -2.41 -2.91
CA ASP A 149 12.72 -1.82 -2.55
C ASP A 149 13.85 -2.39 -3.43
N ASP A 150 13.63 -2.40 -4.75
CA ASP A 150 14.54 -2.95 -5.77
C ASP A 150 14.71 -4.48 -5.77
N VAL A 151 14.00 -5.21 -4.90
CA VAL A 151 13.96 -6.68 -4.91
C VAL A 151 12.85 -7.17 -5.83
N VAL A 152 13.22 -7.87 -6.90
CA VAL A 152 12.28 -8.50 -7.83
C VAL A 152 11.65 -9.72 -7.16
N MET A 153 10.33 -9.73 -7.07
CA MET A 153 9.54 -10.80 -6.44
C MET A 153 9.17 -11.93 -7.43
N ASP A 154 9.94 -12.08 -8.51
CA ASP A 154 9.75 -13.14 -9.49
C ASP A 154 10.65 -14.32 -9.12
N ARG A 155 10.10 -15.54 -9.18
CA ARG A 155 10.95 -16.72 -9.18
C ARG A 155 11.46 -16.85 -10.60
N ALA A 156 12.62 -16.21 -10.88
CA ALA A 156 13.41 -16.60 -12.03
C ALA A 156 13.49 -18.13 -11.99
N LEU A 157 12.84 -18.81 -12.93
CA LEU A 157 13.07 -20.22 -13.17
C LEU A 157 14.58 -20.30 -13.30
N SER A 158 15.24 -20.81 -12.26
CA SER A 158 16.65 -21.11 -12.34
C SER A 158 16.75 -22.03 -13.54
N SER A 159 17.22 -21.48 -14.65
CA SER A 159 17.59 -22.23 -15.82
C SER A 159 18.75 -23.09 -15.35
N SER A 160 18.41 -24.25 -14.78
CA SER A 160 19.34 -25.34 -14.56
C SER A 160 19.85 -25.73 -15.93
N ARG A 161 21.06 -25.24 -16.22
CA ARG A 161 21.97 -25.84 -17.19
C ARG A 161 22.27 -27.27 -16.79
#